data_AF-A0A0R2TG51-F1
#
_entry.id   AF-A0A0R2TG51-F1
#
_cell.length_a   1.000
_cell.length_b   1.000
_cell.length_c   1.000
_cell.angle_alpha   90.00
_cell.angle_beta   90.00
_cell.angle_gamma   90.00
#
_symmetry.space_group_name_H-M   'P 1'
#
loop_
_entity.id
_entity.type
_entity.pdbx_description
1 polymer ?
#
loop_
_entity_poly.entity_id
_entity_poly.type
_entity_poly.pdbx_seq_one_letter_code
_entity_poly.pdbx_strand_id
1 'polypeptide(L)'
;HTVSLDHGDAFELPDLSLIEVTAAEEPLLQITGDLVQLAWHIGNRHTPCQIEQNRLLIQSDPVIGHMLEHLGATVTSINAQFTPEGGAYGHGRTHSHDHGATAHDH
;
A
#
# COMPACT_ATOMS: atom_id res chain seq x y z
N HIS A 1 22.98 -8.66 -2.70
CA HIS A 1 22.78 -8.75 -1.24
C HIS A 1 22.18 -7.44 -0.79
N THR A 2 20.88 -7.42 -0.51
CA THR A 2 20.16 -6.23 -0.06
C THR A 2 19.37 -6.63 1.17
N VAL A 3 19.69 -5.96 2.28
CA VAL A 3 19.13 -6.21 3.61
C VAL A 3 17.83 -5.40 3.71
N SER A 4 16.73 -6.07 4.06
CA SER A 4 15.43 -5.46 4.32
C SER A 4 15.45 -4.84 5.73
N LEU A 5 14.96 -3.63 5.89
CA LEU A 5 14.78 -2.96 7.19
C LEU A 5 13.27 -2.84 7.48
N ASP A 6 12.86 -3.27 8.66
CA ASP A 6 11.47 -3.37 9.12
C ASP A 6 11.09 -2.21 10.05
N HIS A 7 9.81 -2.10 10.38
CA HIS A 7 9.29 -1.06 11.28
C HIS A 7 9.90 -1.21 12.69
N GLY A 8 10.72 -0.23 13.08
CA GLY A 8 11.55 -0.25 14.29
C GLY A 8 13.02 0.05 14.02
N ASP A 9 13.45 0.08 12.76
CA ASP A 9 14.82 0.42 12.41
C ASP A 9 15.06 1.93 12.44
N ALA A 10 16.09 2.33 13.20
CA ALA A 10 16.56 3.70 13.29
C ALA A 10 17.88 3.86 12.53
N PHE A 11 17.98 4.87 11.68
CA PHE A 11 19.28 5.34 11.21
C PHE A 11 19.90 6.23 12.28
N GLU A 12 20.98 5.76 12.89
CA GLU A 12 21.78 6.55 13.83
C GLU A 12 22.55 7.63 13.05
N LEU A 13 22.04 8.87 13.08
CA LEU A 13 22.87 10.03 12.75
C LEU A 13 23.89 10.24 13.88
N PRO A 14 25.08 10.82 13.60
CA PRO A 14 26.10 11.11 14.62
C PRO A 14 25.64 12.05 15.75
N ASP A 15 24.41 12.57 15.68
CA ASP A 15 23.80 13.50 16.62
C ASP A 15 22.58 12.93 17.39
N LEU A 16 22.29 11.62 17.25
CA LEU A 16 21.21 10.89 17.98
C LEU A 16 19.77 11.35 17.69
N SER A 17 19.50 11.96 16.53
CA SER A 17 18.12 12.35 16.15
C SER A 17 17.37 11.23 15.42
N LEU A 18 16.19 10.83 15.93
CA LEU A 18 15.25 9.91 15.26
C LEU A 18 14.21 10.70 14.45
N ILE A 19 14.06 10.38 13.16
CA ILE A 19 12.98 10.90 12.31
C ILE A 19 11.86 9.86 12.23
N GLU A 20 10.71 10.19 12.83
CA GLU A 20 9.50 9.39 12.74
C GLU A 20 8.84 9.60 11.37
N VAL A 21 8.71 8.53 10.57
CA VAL A 21 7.90 8.56 9.34
C VAL A 21 6.46 8.27 9.73
N THR A 22 5.73 9.31 10.12
CA THR A 22 4.27 9.23 10.25
C THR A 22 3.68 9.18 8.85
N ALA A 23 2.97 8.10 8.49
CA ALA A 23 2.21 8.07 7.24
C ALA A 23 1.21 9.23 7.25
N ALA A 24 1.25 10.07 6.21
CA ALA A 24 0.25 11.12 6.03
C ALA A 24 -1.13 10.49 5.82
N GLU A 25 -2.19 11.10 6.34
CA GLU A 25 -3.55 10.64 6.06
C GLU A 25 -3.84 10.78 4.56
N GLU A 26 -4.10 9.67 3.88
CA GLU A 26 -4.37 9.61 2.44
C GLU A 26 -5.81 9.12 2.18
N PRO A 27 -6.43 9.47 1.03
CA PRO A 27 -7.76 9.00 0.69
C PRO A 27 -7.74 7.51 0.34
N LEU A 28 -8.47 6.73 1.12
CA LEU A 28 -8.59 5.28 1.00
C LEU A 28 -10.04 4.84 0.81
N LEU A 29 -10.21 3.61 0.35
CA LEU A 29 -11.46 2.88 0.45
C LEU A 29 -11.36 1.87 1.58
N GLN A 30 -12.30 1.95 2.51
CA GLN A 30 -12.57 0.93 3.50
C GLN A 30 -13.56 -0.09 2.91
N ILE A 31 -13.21 -1.36 2.98
CA ILE A 31 -13.99 -2.48 2.47
C ILE A 31 -14.39 -3.41 3.61
N THR A 32 -15.68 -3.72 3.67
CA THR A 32 -16.27 -4.68 4.62
C THR A 32 -17.20 -5.64 3.89
N GLY A 33 -17.40 -6.85 4.43
CA GLY A 33 -18.16 -7.93 3.80
C GLY A 33 -17.51 -9.30 4.05
N ASP A 34 -17.59 -10.20 3.08
CA ASP A 34 -16.82 -11.46 3.09
C ASP A 34 -15.33 -11.16 2.78
N LEU A 35 -14.58 -10.81 3.81
CA LEU A 35 -13.20 -10.34 3.68
C LEU A 35 -12.27 -11.36 3.03
N VAL A 36 -12.52 -12.67 3.18
CA VAL A 36 -11.67 -13.72 2.60
C VAL A 36 -11.80 -13.72 1.08
N GLN A 37 -13.04 -13.71 0.58
CA GLN A 37 -13.31 -13.65 -0.85
C GLN A 37 -12.83 -12.31 -1.44
N LEU A 38 -13.11 -11.20 -0.76
CA LEU A 38 -12.72 -9.87 -1.21
C LEU A 38 -11.20 -9.70 -1.26
N ALA A 39 -10.46 -10.15 -0.25
CA ALA A 39 -9.00 -10.14 -0.25
C ALA A 39 -8.41 -10.95 -1.41
N TRP A 40 -9.01 -12.09 -1.75
CA TRP A 40 -8.61 -12.87 -2.93
C TRP A 40 -8.78 -12.08 -4.23
N HIS A 41 -9.92 -11.41 -4.43
CA HIS A 41 -10.16 -10.59 -5.61
C HIS A 41 -9.22 -9.39 -5.71
N ILE A 42 -8.93 -8.73 -4.59
CA ILE A 42 -7.98 -7.60 -4.52
C ILE A 42 -6.57 -8.09 -4.87
N GLY A 43 -6.13 -9.19 -4.27
CA GLY A 43 -4.82 -9.80 -4.53
C GLY A 43 -4.64 -10.22 -5.99
N ASN A 44 -5.66 -10.79 -6.62
CA ASN A 44 -5.66 -11.15 -8.05
C ASN A 44 -5.45 -9.96 -8.99
N ARG A 45 -5.66 -8.73 -8.51
CA ARG A 45 -5.45 -7.50 -9.27
C ARG A 45 -4.11 -6.84 -8.98
N HIS A 46 -3.28 -7.47 -8.14
CA HIS A 46 -2.03 -6.89 -7.65
C HIS A 46 -2.24 -5.49 -7.03
N THR A 47 -3.41 -5.25 -6.42
CA THR A 47 -3.73 -3.99 -5.75
C THR A 47 -3.14 -4.00 -4.35
N PRO A 48 -2.35 -2.96 -3.96
CA PRO A 48 -1.89 -2.82 -2.58
C PRO A 48 -3.06 -2.82 -1.61
N CYS A 49 -2.97 -3.65 -0.56
CA CYS A 49 -4.05 -3.84 0.39
C CYS A 49 -3.49 -3.94 1.81
N GLN A 50 -4.07 -3.17 2.72
CA GLN A 50 -3.86 -3.34 4.16
C GLN A 50 -4.99 -4.21 4.70
N ILE A 51 -4.61 -5.26 5.42
CA ILE A 51 -5.55 -6.25 5.95
C ILE A 51 -5.70 -6.01 7.44
N GLU A 52 -6.92 -5.69 7.89
CA GLU A 52 -7.25 -5.61 9.31
C GLU A 52 -8.30 -6.67 9.66
N GLN A 53 -8.49 -6.91 10.96
CA GLN A 53 -9.37 -7.98 11.45
C GLN A 53 -10.82 -7.86 10.91
N ASN A 54 -11.32 -6.63 10.75
CA ASN A 54 -12.72 -6.37 10.41
C ASN A 54 -12.90 -5.58 9.09
N ARG A 55 -11.82 -5.23 8.40
CA ARG A 55 -11.87 -4.44 7.16
C ARG A 55 -10.61 -4.60 6.33
N LEU A 56 -10.71 -4.26 5.04
CA LEU A 56 -9.58 -4.09 4.15
C LEU A 56 -9.49 -2.62 3.75
N LEU A 57 -8.27 -2.10 3.62
CA LEU A 57 -8.03 -0.78 3.07
C LEU A 57 -7.26 -0.91 1.75
N ILE A 58 -7.65 -0.10 0.77
CA ILE A 58 -6.93 0.08 -0.49
C ILE A 58 -6.90 1.57 -0.82
N GLN A 59 -5.98 1.98 -1.71
CA GLN A 59 -6.00 3.35 -2.25
C GLN A 59 -7.33 3.67 -2.92
N SER A 60 -7.72 4.94 -2.91
CA SER A 60 -8.96 5.42 -3.51
C SER A 60 -9.01 5.26 -5.04
N ASP A 61 -9.31 4.05 -5.49
CA ASP A 61 -9.55 3.68 -6.88
C ASP A 61 -11.04 3.34 -7.09
N PRO A 62 -11.81 4.21 -7.79
CA PRO A 62 -13.23 3.98 -8.01
C PRO A 62 -13.52 2.78 -8.92
N VAL A 63 -12.59 2.37 -9.81
CA VAL A 63 -12.77 1.19 -10.66
C VAL A 63 -12.72 -0.08 -9.81
N ILE A 64 -11.76 -0.16 -8.91
CA ILE A 64 -11.66 -1.27 -7.95
C ILE A 64 -12.83 -1.23 -6.97
N GLY A 65 -13.17 -0.05 -6.44
CA GLY A 65 -14.32 0.16 -5.55
C GLY A 65 -15.62 -0.40 -6.14
N HIS A 66 -15.98 0.03 -7.36
CA HIS A 66 -17.19 -0.47 -8.03
C HIS A 66 -17.17 -1.96 -8.30
N MET A 67 -16.01 -2.53 -8.64
CA MET A 67 -15.87 -3.97 -8.84
C MET A 67 -16.07 -4.75 -7.54
N LEU A 68 -15.60 -4.24 -6.40
CA LEU A 68 -15.85 -4.84 -5.08
C LEU A 68 -17.31 -4.71 -4.66
N GLU A 69 -17.96 -3.57 -4.94
CA GLU A 69 -19.41 -3.40 -4.70
C GLU A 69 -20.24 -4.45 -5.46
N HIS A 70 -19.89 -4.75 -6.72
CA HIS A 70 -20.54 -5.81 -7.51
C HIS A 70 -20.32 -7.22 -6.94
N LEU A 71 -19.27 -7.42 -6.15
CA LEU A 71 -18.98 -8.66 -5.43
C LEU A 71 -19.62 -8.70 -4.04
N GLY A 72 -20.42 -7.69 -3.68
CA GLY A 72 -21.16 -7.62 -2.42
C GLY A 72 -20.41 -6.92 -1.29
N ALA A 73 -19.31 -6.22 -1.58
CA ALA A 73 -18.63 -5.39 -0.58
C ALA A 73 -19.43 -4.14 -0.22
N THR A 74 -19.32 -3.72 1.04
CA THR A 74 -19.61 -2.34 1.43
C THR A 74 -18.32 -1.53 1.35
N VAL A 75 -18.31 -0.51 0.50
CA VAL A 75 -17.17 0.37 0.24
C VAL A 75 -17.44 1.75 0.85
N THR A 76 -16.50 2.30 1.60
CA THR A 76 -16.62 3.63 2.23
C THR A 76 -15.34 4.42 2.04
N SER A 77 -15.43 5.63 1.52
CA SER A 77 -14.27 6.53 1.41
C SER A 77 -13.89 7.08 2.78
N ILE A 78 -12.61 6.96 3.14
CA ILE A 78 -12.06 7.45 4.40
C ILE A 78 -10.71 8.14 4.17
N ASN A 79 -10.29 8.97 5.11
CA ASN A 79 -8.92 9.46 5.20
C ASN A 79 -8.24 8.72 6.36
N ALA A 80 -7.17 7.99 6.09
CA ALA A 80 -6.45 7.23 7.10
C ALA A 80 -5.01 6.98 6.68
N GLN A 81 -4.20 6.49 7.62
CA GLN A 81 -2.85 6.00 7.32
C GLN A 81 -2.92 4.69 6.55
N PHE A 82 -2.07 4.54 5.54
CA PHE A 82 -2.02 3.35 4.71
C PHE A 82 -0.66 2.65 4.81
N THR A 83 -0.68 1.45 5.36
CA THR A 83 0.45 0.53 5.47
C THR A 83 0.04 -0.79 4.79
N PRO A 84 0.02 -0.84 3.45
CA PRO A 84 -0.34 -2.06 2.75
C PRO A 84 0.65 -3.18 3.06
N GLU A 85 0.15 -4.41 3.05
CA GLU A 85 1.00 -5.58 3.08
C GLU A 85 2.01 -5.50 1.93
N GLY A 86 3.29 -5.75 2.23
CA GLY A 86 4.32 -5.81 1.20
C GLY A 86 3.92 -6.85 0.15
N GLY A 87 3.84 -6.45 -1.12
CA GLY A 87 3.51 -7.39 -2.20
C GLY A 87 4.48 -8.59 -2.21
N ALA A 88 4.06 -9.72 -2.79
CA ALA A 88 4.88 -10.93 -2.89
C ALA A 88 6.27 -10.74 -3.54
N TYR A 89 6.50 -9.59 -4.17
CA TYR A 89 7.73 -9.17 -4.81
C TYR A 89 8.22 -7.80 -4.31
N GLY A 90 8.17 -7.53 -3.00
CA GLY A 90 9.05 -6.57 -2.30
C GLY A 90 9.37 -5.22 -2.95
N HIS A 91 8.41 -4.56 -3.62
CA HIS A 91 8.59 -3.23 -4.25
C HIS A 91 7.53 -2.21 -3.82
N GLY A 92 6.93 -2.43 -2.65
CA GLY A 92 5.79 -1.67 -2.16
C GLY A 92 6.14 -0.41 -1.36
N ARG A 93 7.13 0.40 -1.76
CA ARG A 93 7.32 1.77 -1.24
C ARG A 93 7.89 2.71 -2.31
N THR A 94 7.01 3.50 -2.91
CA THR A 94 7.24 4.77 -3.63
C THR A 94 8.51 4.90 -4.49
N HIS A 95 8.36 4.77 -5.81
CA HIS A 95 9.11 5.61 -6.76
C HIS A 95 8.15 6.21 -7.79
N SER A 96 7.57 7.35 -7.44
CA SER A 96 7.12 8.32 -8.44
C SER A 96 8.35 9.08 -8.96
N HIS A 97 8.69 8.82 -10.22
CA HIS A 97 9.57 9.55 -11.15
C HIS A 97 11.05 9.82 -10.79
N ASP A 98 11.96 9.23 -11.58
CA ASP A 98 13.13 9.96 -12.11
C ASP A 98 13.32 9.64 -13.60
N HIS A 99 13.52 10.69 -14.41
CA HIS A 99 13.88 10.59 -15.82
C HIS A 99 15.40 10.44 -15.94
N GLY A 100 15.88 9.21 -16.15
CA GLY A 100 17.27 8.94 -16.51
C GLY A 100 17.43 8.65 -18.01
N ALA A 101 17.76 9.67 -18.80
CA ALA A 101 18.34 9.46 -20.13
C ALA A 101 19.75 8.88 -19.99
N THR A 102 20.08 7.82 -20.73
CA THR A 102 21.41 7.49 -21.31
C THR A 102 21.24 6.18 -22.12
N ALA A 103 21.21 6.26 -23.45
CA ALA A 103 22.35 6.09 -24.35
C ALA A 103 22.93 4.67 -24.36
N HIS A 104 22.54 3.87 -25.35
CA HIS A 104 23.42 2.86 -25.94
C HIS A 104 23.25 2.86 -27.46
N ASP A 105 24.16 3.60 -28.07
CA ASP A 105 24.71 3.33 -29.39
C ASP A 105 25.32 1.92 -29.39
N HIS A 106 24.92 1.10 -30.37
CA HIS A 106 25.73 0.08 -31.03
C HIS A 106 24.99 -0.42 -32.28
#